data_AF-A0A4U1J2B1-F1
#
_entry.id   AF-A0A4U1J2B1-F1
#
_cell.length_a   1.000
_cell.length_b   1.000
_cell.length_c   1.000
_cell.angle_alpha   90.00
_cell.angle_beta   90.00
_cell.angle_gamma   90.00
#
_symmetry.space_group_name_H-M   'P 1'
#
loop_
_entity.id
_entity.type
_entity.pdbx_description
1 polymer ?
#
loop_
_entity_poly.entity_id
_entity_poly.type
_entity_poly.pdbx_seq_one_letter_code
_entity_poly.pdbx_strand_id
1 'polypeptide(L)' 'MKHVSLDPLDGPSVILSSEEHTVVTNELREATKGIARGDLAKLWAVYKSVYKSRPHWRKAIAHYFLD' A
#
# COMPACT_ATOMS: atom_id res chain seq x y z
N MET A 1 -6.74 27.62 3.80
CA MET A 1 -5.81 26.52 3.41
C MET A 1 -6.04 25.37 4.37
N LYS A 2 -6.58 24.23 3.91
CA LYS A 2 -6.79 23.06 4.78
C LYS A 2 -5.43 22.40 5.02
N HIS A 3 -4.95 22.46 6.25
CA HIS A 3 -3.81 21.67 6.70
C HIS A 3 -4.12 20.20 6.48
N VAL A 4 -3.42 19.55 5.54
CA VAL A 4 -3.33 18.10 5.50
C VAL A 4 -2.31 17.73 6.59
N SER A 5 -2.74 17.80 7.85
CA SER A 5 -1.99 17.26 8.96
C SER A 5 -2.03 15.73 8.81
N LEU A 6 -0.88 15.13 8.49
CA LEU A 6 -0.69 13.69 8.65
C LEU A 6 -0.75 13.41 10.16
N ASP A 7 -1.93 13.07 10.69
CA ASP A 7 -2.01 12.58 12.06
C ASP A 7 -1.25 11.25 12.10
N PRO A 8 -0.14 11.14 12.87
CA PRO A 8 0.61 9.89 12.99
C PRO A 8 -0.25 8.72 13.49
N LEU A 9 -1.40 9.01 14.08
CA LEU A 9 -2.38 8.04 14.56
C LEU A 9 -3.39 7.60 13.47
N ASP A 10 -3.50 8.33 12.35
CA ASP A 10 -4.41 7.99 11.24
C ASP A 10 -3.79 6.98 10.25
N GLY A 11 -2.48 6.76 10.33
CA GLY A 11 -1.83 5.64 9.66
C GLY A 11 -1.96 4.38 10.53
N PRO A 12 -2.41 3.22 10.01
CA PRO A 12 -2.34 2.00 10.78
C PRO A 12 -0.87 1.71 11.07
N SER A 13 -0.45 1.97 12.30
CA SER A 13 0.79 1.44 12.86
C SER A 13 0.57 -0.06 13.07
N VAL A 14 0.57 -0.81 11.97
CA VAL A 14 0.79 -2.24 12.05
C VAL A 14 2.26 -2.35 12.41
N ILE A 15 2.53 -2.60 13.70
CA ILE A 15 3.84 -3.09 14.10
C ILE A 15 3.93 -4.48 13.48
N LEU A 16 4.43 -4.51 12.26
CA LEU A 16 4.83 -5.75 11.63
C LEU A 16 6.05 -6.22 12.38
N SER A 17 6.09 -7.51 12.65
CA SER A 17 7.40 -8.14 12.79
C SER A 17 8.23 -7.79 11.56
N SER A 18 9.53 -7.58 11.71
CA SER A 18 10.41 -7.29 10.57
C SER A 18 10.31 -8.38 9.49
N GLU A 19 9.94 -9.60 9.89
CA GLU A 19 9.65 -10.73 9.00
C GLU A 19 8.40 -10.50 8.16
N GLU A 20 7.26 -10.13 8.74
CA GLU A 20 6.04 -9.85 7.97
C GLU A 20 6.23 -8.67 7.01
N HIS A 21 6.95 -7.62 7.43
CA HIS A 21 7.27 -6.51 6.54
C HIS A 21 8.13 -6.97 5.35
N THR A 22 9.09 -7.85 5.59
CA THR A 22 9.96 -8.41 4.53
C THR A 22 9.16 -9.29 3.57
N VAL A 23 8.30 -10.16 4.10
CA VAL A 23 7.45 -11.05 3.28
C VAL A 23 6.57 -10.22 2.35
N VAL A 24 5.85 -9.22 2.87
CA VAL A 24 4.95 -8.45 2.01
C VAL A 24 5.72 -7.53 1.06
N THR A 25 6.88 -7.01 1.46
CA THR A 25 7.75 -6.26 0.55
C THR A 25 8.20 -7.12 -0.63
N ASN A 26 8.54 -8.38 -0.39
CA ASN A 26 8.92 -9.32 -1.45
C ASN A 26 7.72 -9.70 -2.34
N GLU A 27 6.54 -9.96 -1.76
CA GLU A 27 5.30 -10.20 -2.51
C GLU A 27 4.99 -9.02 -3.45
N LEU A 28 5.09 -7.79 -2.96
CA LEU A 28 4.87 -6.58 -3.75
C LEU A 28 5.94 -6.41 -4.83
N ARG A 29 7.22 -6.61 -4.50
CA ARG A 29 8.32 -6.47 -5.46
C ARG A 29 8.12 -7.40 -6.66
N GLU A 30 7.78 -8.66 -6.41
CA GLU A 30 7.54 -9.61 -7.51
C GLU A 30 6.24 -9.30 -8.25
N ALA A 31 5.17 -8.94 -7.55
CA ALA A 31 3.87 -8.66 -8.20
C ALA A 31 3.86 -7.35 -9.01
N THR A 32 4.73 -6.39 -8.67
CA THR A 32 4.86 -5.10 -9.37
C THR A 32 5.96 -5.09 -10.43
N LYS A 33 6.69 -6.19 -10.58
CA LYS A 33 7.77 -6.33 -11.55
C LYS A 33 7.25 -6.11 -12.98
N GLY A 34 7.88 -5.18 -13.69
CA GLY A 34 7.51 -4.85 -15.06
C GLY A 34 6.27 -3.95 -15.20
N ILE A 35 5.72 -3.43 -14.10
CA ILE A 35 4.71 -2.35 -14.17
C ILE A 35 5.44 -1.03 -14.42
N ALA A 36 5.03 -0.30 -15.45
CA ALA A 36 5.56 1.03 -15.72
C ALA A 36 5.20 1.97 -14.55
N ARG A 37 6.15 2.81 -14.13
CA ARG A 37 5.99 3.70 -12.97
C ARG A 37 4.78 4.64 -13.05
N GLY A 38 4.30 4.94 -14.27
CA GLY A 38 3.13 5.78 -14.51
C GLY A 38 1.79 5.03 -14.62
N ASP A 39 1.79 3.70 -14.63
CA ASP A 39 0.56 2.91 -14.75
C ASP A 39 -0.08 2.68 -13.37
N LEU A 40 -0.62 3.75 -12.81
CA LEU A 40 -1.22 3.76 -11.47
C LEU A 40 -2.43 2.83 -11.36
N ALA A 41 -3.20 2.66 -12.45
CA ALA A 41 -4.35 1.76 -12.47
C ALA A 41 -3.93 0.29 -12.33
N LYS A 42 -2.90 -0.14 -13.07
CA LYS A 42 -2.35 -1.49 -12.97
C LYS A 42 -1.64 -1.71 -11.64
N LEU A 43 -0.91 -0.70 -11.16
CA LEU A 43 -0.26 -0.73 -9.86
C LEU A 43 -1.31 -0.90 -8.74
N TRP A 44 -2.42 -0.15 -8.79
CA TRP A 44 -3.51 -0.26 -7.82
C TRP A 44 -4.19 -1.64 -7.85
N ALA A 45 -4.39 -2.21 -9.04
CA ALA A 45 -4.95 -3.55 -9.18
C ALA A 45 -4.08 -4.61 -8.47
N VAL A 46 -2.77 -4.53 -8.62
CA VAL A 46 -1.82 -5.42 -7.94
C VAL A 46 -1.85 -5.22 -6.42
N TYR A 47 -1.81 -3.98 -5.94
CA TYR A 47 -1.92 -3.69 -4.52
C TYR A 47 -3.22 -4.24 -3.90
N LYS A 48 -4.36 -4.11 -4.59
CA LYS A 48 -5.64 -4.72 -4.16
C LYS A 48 -5.57 -6.24 -4.04
N SER A 49 -4.78 -6.90 -4.90
CA SER A 49 -4.58 -8.35 -4.88
C SER A 49 -3.69 -8.77 -3.70
N VAL A 50 -2.52 -8.15 -3.55
CA VAL A 50 -1.55 -8.48 -2.49
C VAL A 50 -2.12 -8.18 -1.10
N TYR A 51 -2.95 -7.14 -0.99
CA TYR A 51 -3.59 -6.74 0.27
C TYR A 51 -4.99 -7.33 0.46
N LYS A 52 -5.40 -8.33 -0.32
CA LYS A 52 -6.75 -8.95 -0.18
C LYS A 52 -7.00 -9.48 1.24
N SER A 53 -6.00 -10.09 1.87
CA SER A 53 -6.03 -10.55 3.26
C SER A 53 -5.65 -9.48 4.28
N ARG A 54 -5.27 -8.27 3.83
CA ARG A 54 -4.71 -7.17 4.65
C ARG A 54 -5.54 -5.89 4.41
N PRO A 55 -6.84 -5.88 4.78
CA PRO A 55 -7.76 -4.80 4.43
C PRO A 55 -7.36 -3.44 5.01
N HIS A 56 -6.66 -3.43 6.15
CA HIS A 56 -6.17 -2.24 6.81
C HIS A 56 -5.05 -1.55 6.00
N TRP A 57 -4.17 -2.29 5.32
CA TRP A 57 -3.16 -1.71 4.41
C TRP A 57 -3.83 -1.14 3.17
N ARG A 58 -4.79 -1.88 2.61
CA ARG A 58 -5.57 -1.39 1.48
C ARG A 58 -6.25 -0.06 1.81
N LYS A 59 -6.82 0.08 3.01
CA LYS A 59 -7.39 1.34 3.48
C LYS A 59 -6.34 2.44 3.60
N ALA A 60 -5.16 2.12 4.14
CA ALA A 60 -4.06 3.06 4.36
C ALA A 60 -3.42 3.60 3.09
N ILE A 61 -3.41 2.83 2.00
CA ILE A 61 -2.80 3.28 0.75
C ILE A 61 -3.81 3.74 -0.29
N ALA A 62 -5.11 3.54 -0.05
CA ALA A 62 -6.16 3.82 -1.04
C ALA A 62 -6.12 5.27 -1.53
N HIS A 63 -5.84 6.24 -0.65
CA HIS A 63 -5.82 7.66 -1.01
C HIS A 63 -4.71 8.05 -1.98
N TYR A 64 -3.66 7.23 -2.15
CA TYR A 64 -2.63 7.44 -3.17
C TYR A 64 -3.07 6.99 -4.58
N PHE A 65 -4.21 6.32 -4.70
CA PHE A 65 -4.74 5.78 -5.95
C PHE A 65 -6.15 6.30 -6.26
N LEU A 66 -6.59 7.34 -5.56
CA LEU A 66 -7.78 8.09 -5.91
C LEU A 66 -7.36 9.17 -6.92
N ASP A 67 -7.90 9.08 -8.14
CA ASP A 67 -7.96 10.20 -9.09
C ASP A 67 -8.88 11.31 -8.54
#